data_AF-V9G7M9-F1
#
_entry.id   AF-V9G7M9-F1
#
_cell.length_a   1.000
_cell.length_b   1.000
_cell.length_c   1.000
_cell.angle_alpha   90.00
_cell.angle_beta   90.00
_cell.angle_gamma   90.00
#
_symmetry.space_group_name_H-M   'P 1'
#
loop_
_entity.id
_entity.type
_entity.pdbx_description
1 polymer ?
#
loop_
_entity_poly.entity_id
_entity_poly.type
_entity_poly.pdbx_seq_one_letter_code
_entity_poly.pdbx_strand_id
1 'polypeptide(L)'
;MISRVEHDGRPIVAILTMHDTEHTFRGNRQNFQEIIKAGKDMGFMVYVVTVRDLKLNSPTVKGYFLNQDQSWEQRTCPLPQVIYNRIPYREDEALPWVRRKIKEVQRHPRIDIYNPHFFNKRQLFAWLSQSKLTKKWAPLTKRMKGFSTLAVMIRQKPYLYLKPEEGKAGQGIMRVRYQKHKSLPYRIQIQNDKNSTTYKAASLERLWNRVHQETKGSSYLIQQGIELAQVHGRSFDLRILVQKNESANGP
;
A
#
# COMPACT_ATOMS: atom_id res chain seq x y z
N MET A 1 9.81 -38.94 -16.50
CA MET A 1 9.70 -39.17 -15.04
C MET A 1 9.38 -37.84 -14.38
N ILE A 2 8.12 -37.64 -13.98
CA ILE A 2 7.72 -36.46 -13.20
C ILE A 2 8.10 -36.79 -11.77
N SER A 3 9.12 -36.13 -11.22
CA SER A 3 9.43 -36.22 -9.80
C SER A 3 8.21 -35.69 -9.04
N ARG A 4 7.45 -36.62 -8.44
CA ARG A 4 6.41 -36.30 -7.48
C ARG A 4 7.11 -35.70 -6.28
N VAL A 5 7.11 -34.37 -6.17
CA VAL A 5 7.43 -33.73 -4.90
C VAL A 5 6.39 -34.23 -3.91
N GLU A 6 6.83 -35.02 -2.93
CA GLU A 6 5.98 -35.53 -1.85
C GLU A 6 5.26 -34.36 -1.20
N HIS A 7 3.94 -34.36 -1.29
CA HIS A 7 3.13 -33.29 -0.76
C HIS A 7 2.62 -33.72 0.61
N ASP A 8 3.27 -33.23 1.66
CA ASP A 8 2.99 -33.48 3.09
C ASP A 8 1.66 -32.87 3.57
N GLY A 9 0.63 -32.84 2.70
CA GLY A 9 -0.70 -32.27 2.99
C GLY A 9 -0.77 -30.75 3.19
N ARG A 10 0.36 -30.04 3.23
CA ARG A 10 0.42 -28.58 3.43
C ARG A 10 -0.02 -27.83 2.18
N PRO A 11 -0.75 -26.70 2.28
CA PRO A 11 -1.18 -25.94 1.13
C PRO A 11 0.00 -25.38 0.32
N ILE A 12 -0.14 -25.35 -1.00
CA ILE A 12 0.80 -24.70 -1.91
C ILE A 12 0.50 -23.20 -1.94
N VAL A 13 1.55 -22.39 -1.78
CA VAL A 13 1.43 -20.93 -1.77
C VAL A 13 2.03 -20.35 -3.05
N ALA A 14 1.32 -19.45 -3.72
CA ALA A 14 1.84 -18.71 -4.85
C ALA A 14 1.90 -17.21 -4.56
N ILE A 15 3.05 -16.58 -4.87
CA ILE A 15 3.19 -15.13 -4.89
C ILE A 15 2.70 -14.64 -6.25
N LEU A 16 1.56 -13.94 -6.28
CA LEU A 16 0.98 -13.40 -7.52
C LEU A 16 1.60 -12.05 -7.86
N THR A 17 2.09 -11.91 -9.09
CA THR A 17 2.66 -10.65 -9.61
C THR A 17 2.37 -10.47 -11.10
N MET A 18 2.92 -9.42 -11.72
CA MET A 18 2.81 -9.13 -13.14
C MET A 18 3.97 -9.73 -13.95
N HIS A 19 3.70 -10.09 -15.20
CA HIS A 19 4.76 -10.45 -16.16
C HIS A 19 5.59 -9.21 -16.53
N ASP A 20 6.86 -9.45 -16.83
CA ASP A 20 7.81 -8.43 -17.28
C ASP A 20 8.66 -8.99 -18.42
N THR A 21 8.85 -8.23 -19.48
CA THR A 21 9.59 -8.68 -20.67
C THR A 21 11.09 -8.71 -20.45
N GLU A 22 11.63 -7.82 -19.62
CA GLU A 22 13.08 -7.72 -19.37
C GLU A 22 13.49 -8.63 -18.22
N HIS A 23 12.65 -8.72 -17.20
CA HIS A 23 13.01 -9.41 -15.96
C HIS A 23 12.19 -10.68 -15.71
N THR A 24 11.38 -11.18 -16.65
CA THR A 24 10.39 -12.28 -16.51
C THR A 24 9.13 -11.93 -15.72
N PHE A 25 9.28 -11.22 -14.58
CA PHE A 25 8.16 -10.75 -13.75
C PHE A 25 8.52 -9.49 -12.93
N ARG A 26 7.51 -8.73 -12.52
CA ARG A 26 7.68 -7.51 -11.73
C ARG A 26 7.70 -7.80 -10.23
N GLY A 27 8.24 -6.87 -9.45
CA GLY A 27 8.15 -6.88 -7.98
C GLY A 27 9.51 -6.84 -7.29
N ASN A 28 9.48 -6.73 -5.97
CA ASN A 28 10.69 -6.72 -5.15
C ASN A 28 11.22 -8.15 -5.02
N ARG A 29 12.30 -8.45 -5.74
CA ARG A 29 12.93 -9.77 -5.79
C ARG A 29 13.44 -10.24 -4.44
N GLN A 30 14.11 -9.36 -3.70
CA GLN A 30 14.60 -9.68 -2.36
C GLN A 30 13.45 -10.07 -1.44
N ASN A 31 12.35 -9.32 -1.46
CA ASN A 31 11.17 -9.68 -0.67
C ASN A 31 10.55 -11.02 -1.10
N PHE A 32 10.53 -11.35 -2.39
CA PHE A 32 10.02 -12.65 -2.84
C PHE A 32 10.95 -13.80 -2.41
N GLN A 33 12.26 -13.58 -2.46
CA GLN A 33 13.26 -14.55 -1.96
C GLN A 33 13.06 -14.82 -0.46
N GLU A 34 12.86 -13.77 0.35
CA GLU A 34 12.56 -13.89 1.79
C GLU A 34 11.27 -14.68 2.05
N ILE A 35 10.20 -14.42 1.30
CA ILE A 35 8.93 -15.14 1.44
C ILE A 35 9.10 -16.63 1.05
N ILE A 36 9.79 -16.91 -0.06
CA ILE A 36 10.04 -18.28 -0.51
C ILE A 36 10.89 -19.03 0.51
N LYS A 37 11.95 -18.38 1.02
CA LYS A 37 12.82 -18.96 2.05
C LYS A 37 12.03 -19.29 3.32
N ALA A 38 11.27 -18.33 3.84
CA ALA A 38 10.44 -18.55 5.03
C ALA A 38 9.44 -19.69 4.84
N GLY A 39 8.77 -19.75 3.68
CA GLY A 39 7.87 -20.84 3.35
C GLY A 39 8.58 -22.20 3.29
N LYS A 40 9.76 -22.25 2.67
CA LYS A 40 10.59 -23.46 2.59
C LYS A 40 11.05 -23.93 3.98
N ASP A 41 11.50 -23.02 4.83
CA ASP A 41 11.90 -23.32 6.21
C ASP A 41 10.72 -23.86 7.04
N MET A 42 9.50 -23.45 6.71
CA MET A 42 8.25 -23.96 7.27
C MET A 42 7.67 -25.18 6.51
N GLY A 43 8.39 -25.74 5.53
CA GLY A 43 7.97 -26.91 4.74
C GLY A 43 6.85 -26.67 3.72
N PHE A 44 6.50 -25.41 3.43
CA PHE A 44 5.54 -25.06 2.38
C PHE A 44 6.23 -24.97 1.01
N MET A 45 5.52 -25.43 -0.03
CA MET A 45 5.90 -25.13 -1.41
C MET A 45 5.48 -23.71 -1.75
N VAL A 46 6.46 -22.84 -2.04
CA VAL A 46 6.23 -21.45 -2.43
C VAL A 46 6.89 -21.15 -3.76
N TYR A 47 6.14 -20.57 -4.69
CA TYR A 47 6.65 -20.10 -5.99
C TYR A 47 6.02 -18.78 -6.41
N VAL A 48 6.62 -18.09 -7.39
CA VAL A 48 6.04 -16.88 -8.00
C VAL A 48 5.21 -17.26 -9.22
N VAL A 49 4.05 -16.65 -9.41
CA VAL A 49 3.21 -16.82 -10.60
C VAL A 49 2.77 -15.46 -11.15
N THR A 50 2.74 -15.30 -12.47
CA THR A 50 2.21 -14.07 -13.07
C THR A 50 0.69 -14.15 -13.24
N VAL A 51 0.01 -13.01 -13.26
CA VAL A 51 -1.45 -12.96 -13.52
C VAL A 51 -1.83 -13.65 -14.83
N ARG A 52 -0.97 -13.56 -15.87
CA ARG A 52 -1.18 -14.21 -17.17
C ARG A 52 -1.03 -15.74 -17.07
N ASP A 53 -0.06 -16.22 -16.29
CA ASP A 53 0.27 -17.64 -16.20
C ASP A 53 -0.61 -18.38 -15.18
N LEU A 54 -1.38 -17.67 -14.36
CA LEU A 54 -2.37 -18.22 -13.43
C LEU A 54 -3.62 -18.72 -14.16
N LYS A 55 -3.57 -19.98 -14.59
CA LYS A 55 -4.66 -20.69 -15.25
C LYS A 55 -5.50 -21.47 -14.24
N LEU A 56 -6.59 -20.86 -13.75
CA LEU A 56 -7.46 -21.44 -12.70
C LEU A 56 -8.20 -22.71 -13.12
N ASN A 57 -8.41 -22.93 -14.42
CA ASN A 57 -9.09 -24.12 -14.96
C ASN A 57 -8.13 -25.30 -15.18
N SER A 58 -6.83 -25.13 -14.90
CA SER A 58 -5.80 -26.15 -15.09
C SER A 58 -5.32 -26.65 -13.73
N PRO A 59 -5.03 -27.95 -13.57
CA PRO A 59 -4.41 -28.46 -12.34
C PRO A 59 -2.96 -27.97 -12.17
N THR A 60 -2.37 -27.39 -13.21
CA THR A 60 -1.01 -26.86 -13.21
C THR A 60 -0.90 -25.45 -13.79
N VAL A 61 0.11 -24.72 -13.36
CA VAL A 61 0.45 -23.36 -13.80
C VAL A 61 1.95 -23.25 -14.11
N LYS A 62 2.34 -22.22 -14.87
CA LYS A 62 3.76 -21.89 -15.03
C LYS A 62 4.18 -20.97 -13.88
N GLY A 63 5.01 -21.48 -13.00
CA GLY A 63 5.55 -20.75 -11.84
C GLY A 63 7.06 -20.58 -11.94
N TYR A 64 7.61 -19.70 -11.11
CA TYR A 64 9.03 -19.43 -11.01
C TYR A 64 9.53 -19.81 -9.61
N PHE A 65 10.58 -20.63 -9.58
CA PHE A 65 11.29 -21.01 -8.36
C PHE A 65 12.61 -20.26 -8.25
N LEU A 66 13.04 -20.08 -7.00
CA LEU A 66 14.38 -19.59 -6.68
C LEU A 66 15.34 -20.78 -6.57
N ASN A 67 16.35 -20.81 -7.41
CA ASN A 67 17.44 -21.79 -7.36
C ASN A 67 18.46 -21.42 -6.27
N GLN A 68 19.35 -22.37 -5.95
CA GLN A 68 20.37 -22.17 -4.90
C GLN A 68 21.35 -21.04 -5.24
N ASP A 69 21.64 -20.84 -6.52
CA ASP A 69 22.47 -19.77 -7.08
C ASP A 69 21.74 -18.41 -7.17
N GLN A 70 20.56 -18.28 -6.56
CA GLN A 70 19.68 -17.10 -6.64
C GLN A 70 19.09 -16.81 -8.03
N SER A 71 19.27 -17.71 -9.01
CA SER A 71 18.62 -17.59 -10.32
C SER A 71 17.13 -17.96 -10.24
N TRP A 72 16.34 -17.41 -11.15
CA TRP A 72 14.93 -17.73 -11.29
C TRP A 72 14.71 -18.71 -12.42
N GLU A 73 14.06 -19.82 -12.12
CA GLU A 73 13.75 -20.86 -13.11
C GLU A 73 12.24 -21.05 -13.24
N GLN A 74 11.77 -21.08 -14.49
CA GLN A 74 10.37 -21.36 -14.78
C GLN A 74 10.13 -22.87 -14.81
N ARG A 75 9.14 -23.33 -14.03
CA ARG A 75 8.73 -24.74 -13.97
C ARG A 75 7.21 -24.88 -14.03
N THR A 76 6.75 -26.05 -14.45
CA THR A 76 5.33 -26.42 -14.31
C THR A 76 5.08 -26.78 -12.84
N CYS A 77 4.13 -26.07 -12.22
CA CYS A 77 3.81 -26.19 -10.80
C CYS A 77 2.36 -26.65 -10.64
N PRO A 78 1.99 -27.35 -9.55
CA PRO A 78 0.59 -27.58 -9.23
C PRO A 78 -0.12 -26.25 -8.94
N LEU A 79 -1.42 -26.18 -9.25
CA LEU A 79 -2.27 -25.04 -8.93
C LEU A 79 -2.20 -24.76 -7.40
N PRO A 80 -1.98 -23.50 -6.97
CA PRO A 80 -1.81 -23.20 -5.56
C PRO A 80 -3.14 -23.30 -4.81
N GLN A 81 -3.10 -23.47 -3.48
CA GLN A 81 -4.27 -23.35 -2.60
C GLN A 81 -4.35 -21.98 -1.94
N VAL A 82 -3.21 -21.28 -1.81
CA VAL A 82 -3.15 -19.93 -1.26
C VAL A 82 -2.41 -19.02 -2.23
N ILE A 83 -2.97 -17.85 -2.51
CA ILE A 83 -2.36 -16.83 -3.34
C ILE A 83 -2.08 -15.60 -2.49
N TYR A 84 -0.82 -15.18 -2.43
CA TYR A 84 -0.43 -13.91 -1.87
C TYR A 84 -0.28 -12.87 -3.00
N ASN A 85 -1.24 -11.95 -3.10
CA ASN A 85 -1.15 -10.86 -4.07
C ASN A 85 -0.02 -9.87 -3.70
N ARG A 86 0.98 -9.79 -4.59
CA ARG A 86 2.14 -8.90 -4.50
C ARG A 86 2.37 -8.13 -5.80
N ILE A 87 1.31 -7.86 -6.57
CA ILE A 87 1.36 -6.98 -7.73
C ILE A 87 1.95 -5.62 -7.27
N PRO A 88 3.07 -5.16 -7.85
CA PRO A 88 3.82 -4.05 -7.27
C PRO A 88 3.20 -2.68 -7.52
N TYR A 89 2.43 -2.52 -8.60
CA TYR A 89 1.90 -1.24 -9.08
C TYR A 89 0.38 -1.21 -9.03
N ARG A 90 -0.18 -0.06 -8.63
CA ARG A 90 -1.64 0.10 -8.48
C ARG A 90 -2.32 0.09 -9.85
N GLU A 91 -1.62 0.66 -10.81
CA GLU A 91 -2.02 0.82 -12.21
C GLU A 91 -2.17 -0.55 -12.86
N ASP A 92 -1.23 -1.47 -12.58
CA ASP A 92 -1.29 -2.86 -13.03
C ASP A 92 -2.48 -3.61 -12.39
N GLU A 93 -2.67 -3.50 -11.07
CA GLU A 93 -3.79 -4.16 -10.38
C GLU A 93 -5.14 -3.60 -10.84
N ALA A 94 -5.20 -2.32 -11.22
CA ALA A 94 -6.41 -1.65 -11.67
C ALA A 94 -6.85 -2.06 -13.09
N LEU A 95 -5.98 -2.70 -13.89
CA LEU A 95 -6.30 -3.15 -15.24
C LEU A 95 -7.55 -4.06 -15.23
N PRO A 96 -8.53 -3.85 -16.13
CA PRO A 96 -9.80 -4.59 -16.10
C PRO A 96 -9.64 -6.12 -16.10
N TRP A 97 -8.68 -6.64 -16.87
CA TRP A 97 -8.41 -8.07 -16.96
C TRP A 97 -7.74 -8.64 -15.70
N VAL A 98 -6.86 -7.86 -15.04
CA VAL A 98 -6.25 -8.24 -13.76
C VAL A 98 -7.29 -8.27 -12.65
N ARG A 99 -8.13 -7.23 -12.56
CA ARG A 99 -9.26 -7.19 -11.61
C ARG A 99 -10.22 -8.36 -11.83
N ARG A 100 -10.48 -8.73 -13.09
CA ARG A 100 -11.29 -9.91 -13.42
C ARG A 100 -10.62 -11.18 -12.89
N LYS A 101 -9.32 -11.38 -13.14
CA LYS A 101 -8.57 -12.53 -12.63
C LYS A 101 -8.62 -12.61 -11.10
N ILE A 102 -8.35 -11.52 -10.40
CA ILE A 102 -8.43 -11.47 -8.92
C ILE A 102 -9.83 -11.86 -8.43
N LYS A 103 -10.88 -11.36 -9.08
CA LYS A 103 -12.27 -11.74 -8.77
C LYS A 103 -12.59 -13.21 -9.08
N GLU A 104 -11.95 -13.81 -10.09
CA GLU A 104 -12.07 -15.24 -10.37
C GLU A 104 -11.40 -16.05 -9.25
N VAL A 105 -10.20 -15.65 -8.80
CA VAL A 105 -9.51 -16.27 -7.66
C VAL A 105 -10.38 -16.20 -6.41
N GLN A 106 -10.94 -15.02 -6.08
CA GLN A 106 -11.80 -14.83 -4.90
C GLN A 106 -13.06 -15.71 -4.89
N ARG A 107 -13.52 -16.18 -6.05
CA ARG A 107 -14.69 -17.05 -6.18
C ARG A 107 -14.32 -18.52 -6.33
N HIS A 108 -13.03 -18.83 -6.44
CA HIS A 108 -12.59 -20.19 -6.69
C HIS A 108 -12.75 -21.04 -5.42
N PRO A 109 -13.36 -22.23 -5.49
CA PRO A 109 -13.78 -23.00 -4.31
C PRO A 109 -12.63 -23.57 -3.46
N ARG A 110 -11.40 -23.58 -4.00
CA ARG A 110 -10.22 -24.20 -3.37
C ARG A 110 -9.01 -23.27 -3.27
N ILE A 111 -9.18 -21.98 -3.57
CA ILE A 111 -8.07 -21.01 -3.54
C ILE A 111 -8.45 -19.83 -2.65
N ASP A 112 -7.65 -19.64 -1.61
CA ASP A 112 -7.71 -18.44 -0.78
C ASP A 112 -6.74 -17.38 -1.31
N ILE A 113 -7.16 -16.11 -1.26
CA ILE A 113 -6.31 -14.99 -1.64
C ILE A 113 -6.09 -14.03 -0.47
N TYR A 114 -4.81 -13.78 -0.18
CA TYR A 114 -4.36 -12.82 0.81
C TYR A 114 -4.00 -11.48 0.15
N ASN A 115 -4.43 -10.38 0.79
CA ASN A 115 -4.30 -9.01 0.31
C ASN A 115 -4.81 -8.81 -1.13
N PRO A 116 -6.07 -9.15 -1.43
CA PRO A 116 -6.58 -9.17 -2.80
C PRO A 116 -6.53 -7.81 -3.51
N HIS A 117 -6.41 -6.70 -2.76
CA HIS A 117 -6.41 -5.36 -3.31
C HIS A 117 -5.38 -4.45 -2.63
N PHE A 118 -4.90 -3.46 -3.37
CA PHE A 118 -4.16 -2.35 -2.79
C PHE A 118 -4.98 -1.62 -1.73
N PHE A 119 -4.28 -1.27 -0.65
CA PHE A 119 -4.84 -0.48 0.43
C PHE A 119 -5.35 0.90 -0.05
N ASN A 120 -6.64 1.17 0.13
CA ASN A 120 -7.27 2.43 -0.23
C ASN A 120 -7.39 3.35 0.99
N LYS A 121 -6.55 4.40 1.04
CA LYS A 121 -6.52 5.38 2.15
C LYS A 121 -7.89 6.01 2.40
N ARG A 122 -8.61 6.41 1.34
CA ARG A 122 -9.93 7.04 1.46
C ARG A 122 -10.92 6.07 2.09
N GLN A 123 -10.91 4.81 1.65
CA GLN A 123 -11.80 3.80 2.19
C GLN A 123 -11.49 3.51 3.66
N LEU A 124 -10.20 3.43 4.05
CA LEU A 124 -9.83 3.32 5.47
C LEU A 124 -10.40 4.49 6.28
N PHE A 125 -10.16 5.73 5.86
CA PHE A 125 -10.64 6.88 6.63
C PHE A 125 -12.16 6.93 6.69
N ALA A 126 -12.86 6.52 5.63
CA ALA A 126 -14.31 6.35 5.66
C ALA A 126 -14.71 5.34 6.75
N TRP A 127 -14.12 4.14 6.76
CA TRP A 127 -14.37 3.12 7.78
C TRP A 127 -14.07 3.62 9.20
N LEU A 128 -12.90 4.24 9.41
CA LEU A 128 -12.51 4.78 10.72
C LEU A 128 -13.44 5.89 11.20
N SER A 129 -13.93 6.73 10.29
CA SER A 129 -14.85 7.83 10.63
C SER A 129 -16.29 7.37 10.89
N GLN A 130 -16.68 6.22 10.33
CA GLN A 130 -18.02 5.66 10.46
C GLN A 130 -18.15 4.72 11.68
N SER A 131 -17.06 4.07 12.11
CA SER A 131 -17.08 3.20 13.29
C SER A 131 -17.16 3.99 14.59
N LYS A 132 -18.09 3.60 15.48
CA LYS A 132 -18.28 4.21 16.80
C LYS A 132 -17.02 4.15 17.66
N LEU A 133 -16.22 3.08 17.55
CA LEU A 133 -15.02 2.88 18.34
C LEU A 133 -13.87 3.81 17.93
N THR A 134 -13.72 4.07 16.63
CA THR A 134 -12.57 4.79 16.07
C THR A 134 -12.85 6.24 15.72
N LYS A 135 -14.13 6.63 15.52
CA LYS A 135 -14.50 7.98 15.07
C LYS A 135 -13.92 9.09 15.94
N LYS A 136 -13.87 8.91 17.26
CA LYS A 136 -13.34 9.90 18.21
C LYS A 136 -11.81 10.08 18.11
N TRP A 137 -11.10 9.07 17.61
CA TRP A 137 -9.65 9.05 17.47
C TRP A 137 -9.17 9.37 16.06
N ALA A 138 -10.06 9.22 15.06
CA ALA A 138 -9.73 9.49 13.67
C ALA A 138 -9.52 11.00 13.45
N PRO A 139 -8.38 11.44 12.87
CA PRO A 139 -8.16 12.85 12.58
C PRO A 139 -9.17 13.34 11.53
N LEU A 140 -9.67 14.57 11.72
CA LEU A 140 -10.57 15.19 10.75
C LEU A 140 -9.93 15.19 9.36
N THR A 141 -10.59 14.53 8.40
CA THR A 141 -10.04 14.32 7.05
C THR A 141 -11.10 14.66 6.01
N LYS A 142 -10.75 15.41 4.97
CA LYS A 142 -11.62 15.76 3.84
C LYS A 142 -10.88 15.59 2.52
N ARG A 143 -11.63 15.41 1.43
CA ARG A 143 -11.08 15.54 0.08
C ARG A 143 -10.81 17.01 -0.22
N MET A 144 -9.62 17.33 -0.71
CA MET A 144 -9.26 18.70 -1.08
C MET A 144 -9.84 19.02 -2.46
N LYS A 145 -10.97 19.75 -2.48
CA LYS A 145 -11.66 20.14 -3.73
C LYS A 145 -11.18 21.47 -4.31
N GLY A 146 -10.32 22.19 -3.59
CA GLY A 146 -9.87 23.52 -3.97
C GLY A 146 -9.54 24.40 -2.77
N PHE A 147 -9.34 25.69 -3.06
CA PHE A 147 -9.04 26.74 -2.08
C PHE A 147 -10.00 26.74 -0.88
N SER A 148 -11.30 26.62 -1.15
CA SER A 148 -12.36 26.64 -0.12
C SER A 148 -12.16 25.54 0.92
N THR A 149 -11.70 24.36 0.51
CA THR A 149 -11.45 23.25 1.46
C THR A 149 -10.27 23.56 2.37
N LEU A 150 -9.18 24.09 1.80
CA LEU A 150 -8.02 24.53 2.57
C LEU A 150 -8.40 25.62 3.57
N ALA A 151 -9.16 26.63 3.12
CA ALA A 151 -9.60 27.76 3.93
C ALA A 151 -10.44 27.34 5.14
N VAL A 152 -11.40 26.43 4.93
CA VAL A 152 -12.23 25.90 6.01
C VAL A 152 -11.39 25.07 6.98
N MET A 153 -10.55 24.16 6.47
CA MET A 153 -9.78 23.24 7.30
C MET A 153 -8.73 23.98 8.14
N ILE A 154 -8.01 24.96 7.58
CA ILE A 154 -6.94 25.66 8.30
C ILE A 154 -7.48 26.56 9.41
N ARG A 155 -8.70 27.09 9.22
CA ARG A 155 -9.42 27.85 10.25
C ARG A 155 -9.84 26.95 11.42
N GLN A 156 -10.26 25.72 11.13
CA GLN A 156 -10.67 24.76 12.15
C GLN A 156 -9.47 24.11 12.86
N LYS A 157 -8.38 23.86 12.13
CA LYS A 157 -7.19 23.14 12.60
C LYS A 157 -5.93 23.85 12.11
N PRO A 158 -5.11 24.44 13.00
CA PRO A 158 -3.94 25.22 12.60
C PRO A 158 -2.78 24.36 12.08
N TYR A 159 -2.83 23.04 12.28
CA TYR A 159 -1.87 22.09 11.75
C TYR A 159 -2.58 21.07 10.85
N LEU A 160 -2.08 20.91 9.63
CA LEU A 160 -2.68 20.07 8.61
C LEU A 160 -1.61 19.26 7.85
N TYR A 161 -2.00 18.09 7.39
CA TYR A 161 -1.31 17.34 6.35
C TYR A 161 -2.12 17.37 5.05
N LEU A 162 -1.44 17.62 3.94
CA LEU A 162 -1.96 17.39 2.61
C LEU A 162 -1.28 16.13 2.06
N LYS A 163 -2.07 15.15 1.61
CA LYS A 163 -1.55 13.84 1.20
C LYS A 163 -2.17 13.46 -0.15
N PRO A 164 -1.41 12.96 -1.13
CA PRO A 164 -1.97 12.39 -2.35
C PRO A 164 -2.94 11.24 -2.01
N GLU A 165 -4.09 11.18 -2.71
CA GLU A 165 -5.01 10.05 -2.62
C GLU A 165 -4.30 8.75 -3.07
N GLU A 166 -3.49 8.87 -4.12
CA GLU A 166 -2.68 7.81 -4.70
C GLU A 166 -1.21 8.15 -4.50
N GLY A 167 -0.50 7.34 -3.73
CA GLY A 167 0.91 7.58 -3.43
C GLY A 167 1.47 6.60 -2.41
N LYS A 168 2.76 6.28 -2.55
CA LYS A 168 3.52 5.34 -1.73
C LYS A 168 4.63 6.07 -0.97
N ALA A 169 5.18 5.43 0.07
CA ALA A 169 6.37 5.89 0.80
C ALA A 169 6.34 7.34 1.35
N GLY A 170 5.16 7.96 1.48
CA GLY A 170 5.04 9.34 1.95
C GLY A 170 5.42 10.41 0.94
N GLN A 171 5.66 10.05 -0.33
CA GLN A 171 5.93 11.01 -1.39
C GLN A 171 4.74 11.96 -1.61
N GLY A 172 5.04 13.24 -1.83
CA GLY A 172 4.04 14.28 -2.05
C GLY A 172 3.28 14.73 -0.80
N ILE A 173 3.66 14.27 0.40
CA ILE A 173 3.04 14.77 1.64
C ILE A 173 3.55 16.18 1.93
N MET A 174 2.61 17.10 2.13
CA MET A 174 2.89 18.46 2.58
C MET A 174 2.36 18.68 4.00
N ARG A 175 3.10 19.43 4.82
CA ARG A 175 2.68 19.84 6.17
C ARG A 175 2.38 21.32 6.15
N VAL A 176 1.17 21.71 6.52
CA VAL A 176 0.75 23.10 6.57
C VAL A 176 0.55 23.51 8.03
N ARG A 177 1.16 24.62 8.44
CA ARG A 177 0.98 25.23 9.76
C ARG A 177 0.55 26.68 9.64
N TYR A 178 -0.43 27.07 10.45
CA TYR A 178 -0.84 28.44 10.65
C TYR A 178 -0.35 28.96 12.00
N GLN A 179 0.35 30.09 11.99
CA GLN A 179 1.00 30.72 13.14
C GLN A 179 0.57 32.18 13.24
N LYS A 180 -0.56 32.42 13.92
CA LYS A 180 -1.25 33.72 13.99
C LYS A 180 -0.33 34.92 14.31
N HIS A 181 0.68 34.74 15.14
CA HIS A 181 1.55 35.81 15.65
C HIS A 181 2.83 36.05 14.80
N LYS A 182 2.90 35.54 13.57
CA LYS A 182 4.05 35.74 12.67
C LYS A 182 3.63 36.58 11.46
N SER A 183 4.53 37.44 10.97
CA SER A 183 4.32 38.26 9.76
C SER A 183 4.04 37.42 8.51
N LEU A 184 4.63 36.23 8.44
CA LEU A 184 4.31 35.18 7.46
C LEU A 184 3.67 34.00 8.21
N PRO A 185 2.36 34.06 8.49
CA PRO A 185 1.72 33.15 9.41
C PRO A 185 1.51 31.75 8.79
N TYR A 186 1.51 31.63 7.47
CA TYR A 186 1.32 30.35 6.80
C TYR A 186 2.67 29.73 6.45
N ARG A 187 2.86 28.47 6.85
CA ARG A 187 4.05 27.68 6.52
C ARG A 187 3.64 26.39 5.85
N ILE A 188 4.28 26.06 4.75
CA ILE A 188 4.17 24.76 4.11
C ILE A 188 5.55 24.12 4.05
N GLN A 189 5.64 22.91 4.57
CA GLN A 189 6.82 22.08 4.48
C GLN A 189 6.53 20.94 3.49
N ILE A 190 7.33 20.85 2.45
CA ILE A 190 7.19 19.88 1.36
C ILE A 190 8.33 18.88 1.54
N GLN A 191 8.00 17.59 1.53
CA GLN A 191 8.99 16.52 1.67
C GLN A 191 9.28 15.92 0.29
N ASN A 192 10.53 16.05 -0.15
CA ASN A 192 11.07 15.39 -1.34
C ASN A 192 12.07 14.31 -0.90
N ASP A 193 12.42 13.38 -1.80
CA ASP A 193 13.12 12.12 -1.47
C ASP A 193 14.40 12.24 -0.61
N LYS A 194 15.05 13.41 -0.58
CA LYS A 194 16.25 13.67 0.23
C LYS A 194 16.22 14.97 1.05
N ASN A 195 15.28 15.87 0.80
CA ASN A 195 15.28 17.22 1.39
C ASN A 195 13.86 17.67 1.75
N SER A 196 13.77 18.55 2.75
CA SER A 196 12.52 19.21 3.10
C SER A 196 12.62 20.72 2.92
N THR A 197 11.76 21.27 2.06
CA THR A 197 11.73 22.71 1.78
C THR A 197 10.57 23.33 2.54
N THR A 198 10.83 24.47 3.20
CA THR A 198 9.79 25.26 3.88
C THR A 198 9.52 26.54 3.11
N TYR A 199 8.28 26.72 2.67
CA TYR A 199 7.79 27.98 2.12
C TYR A 199 6.93 28.71 3.16
N LYS A 200 7.08 30.04 3.22
CA LYS A 200 6.33 30.92 4.13
C LYS A 200 5.48 31.87 3.31
N ALA A 201 4.23 32.07 3.71
CA ALA A 201 3.28 32.95 3.03
C ALA A 201 2.63 33.94 4.00
N ALA A 202 2.43 35.17 3.50
CA ALA A 202 1.72 36.24 4.20
C ALA A 202 0.19 36.02 4.18
N SER A 203 -0.33 35.39 3.13
CA SER A 203 -1.76 35.18 2.91
C SER A 203 -2.10 33.73 2.57
N LEU A 204 -3.38 33.39 2.74
CA LEU A 204 -3.88 32.06 2.44
C LEU A 204 -3.88 31.76 0.93
N GLU A 205 -4.08 32.78 0.10
CA GLU A 205 -4.04 32.71 -1.37
C GLU A 205 -2.62 32.36 -1.85
N ARG A 206 -1.59 32.99 -1.26
CA ARG A 206 -0.18 32.65 -1.57
C ARG A 206 0.16 31.22 -1.15
N LEU A 207 -0.32 30.79 0.03
CA LEU A 207 -0.20 29.40 0.45
C LEU A 207 -0.87 28.45 -0.56
N TRP A 208 -2.10 28.77 -0.98
CA TRP A 208 -2.83 27.95 -1.94
C TRP A 208 -2.14 27.84 -3.30
N ASN A 209 -1.62 28.95 -3.84
CA ASN A 209 -0.89 28.92 -5.10
C ASN A 209 0.30 27.96 -5.03
N ARG A 210 1.03 27.96 -3.90
CA ARG A 210 2.12 27.00 -3.70
C ARG A 210 1.60 25.57 -3.60
N VAL A 211 0.54 25.32 -2.83
CA VAL A 211 -0.09 23.99 -2.72
C VAL A 211 -0.52 23.48 -4.10
N HIS A 212 -1.20 24.31 -4.89
CA HIS A 212 -1.70 23.95 -6.21
C HIS A 212 -0.58 23.61 -7.20
N GLN A 213 0.55 24.32 -7.13
CA GLN A 213 1.74 23.97 -7.93
C GLN A 213 2.31 22.60 -7.55
N GLU A 214 2.37 22.28 -6.26
CA GLU A 214 2.89 21.00 -5.77
C GLU A 214 1.96 19.83 -6.06
N THR A 215 0.64 20.04 -6.08
CA THR A 215 -0.31 18.95 -6.36
C THR A 215 -0.25 18.48 -7.80
N LYS A 216 0.19 19.33 -8.75
CA LYS A 216 0.27 19.03 -10.18
C LYS A 216 -1.02 18.40 -10.75
N GLY A 217 -2.17 18.87 -10.28
CA GLY A 217 -3.49 18.35 -10.68
C GLY A 217 -3.88 17.00 -10.08
N SER A 218 -3.03 16.36 -9.28
CA SER A 218 -3.36 15.10 -8.60
C SER A 218 -4.39 15.32 -7.49
N SER A 219 -5.19 14.28 -7.23
CA SER A 219 -6.17 14.30 -6.13
C SER A 219 -5.49 14.20 -4.77
N TYR A 220 -5.89 15.06 -3.83
CA TYR A 220 -5.32 15.14 -2.48
C TYR A 220 -6.39 15.08 -1.39
N LEU A 221 -6.00 14.54 -0.24
CA LEU A 221 -6.70 14.64 1.02
C LEU A 221 -6.07 15.74 1.88
N ILE A 222 -6.92 16.44 2.64
CA ILE A 222 -6.52 17.39 3.68
C ILE A 222 -6.94 16.83 5.03
N GLN A 223 -5.99 16.70 5.94
CA GLN A 223 -6.14 15.99 7.20
C GLN A 223 -5.61 16.85 8.36
N GLN A 224 -6.30 16.83 9.49
CA GLN A 224 -5.80 17.39 10.75
C GLN A 224 -4.44 16.78 11.09
N GLY A 225 -3.45 17.65 11.32
CA GLY A 225 -2.17 17.25 11.88
C GLY A 225 -2.30 16.82 13.33
N ILE A 226 -1.62 15.73 13.67
CA ILE A 226 -1.49 15.24 15.04
C ILE A 226 -0.10 15.66 15.51
N GLU A 227 -0.04 16.34 16.66
CA GLU A 227 1.25 16.63 17.29
C GLU A 227 1.85 15.32 17.77
N LEU A 228 3.02 14.98 17.21
CA LEU A 228 3.69 13.73 17.53
C LEU A 228 4.21 13.80 18.96
N ALA A 229 4.00 12.72 19.71
CA ALA A 229 4.66 12.53 20.98
C ALA A 229 6.19 12.59 20.77
N GLN A 230 6.88 13.15 21.76
CA GLN A 230 8.32 13.30 21.75
C GLN A 230 8.93 12.59 22.94
N VAL A 231 10.05 11.91 22.70
CA VAL A 231 10.94 11.39 23.74
C VAL A 231 12.29 12.06 23.54
N HIS A 232 12.79 12.75 24.57
CA HIS A 232 14.03 13.55 24.50
C HIS A 232 14.07 14.53 23.30
N GLY A 233 12.94 15.21 23.02
CA GLY A 233 12.83 16.18 21.92
C GLY A 233 12.79 15.57 20.52
N ARG A 234 12.78 14.23 20.39
CA ARG A 234 12.66 13.52 19.12
C ARG A 234 11.26 12.97 18.95
N SER A 235 10.58 13.39 17.88
CA SER A 235 9.28 12.84 17.50
C SER A 235 9.41 11.38 17.10
N PHE A 236 8.45 10.55 17.50
CA PHE A 236 8.36 9.15 17.07
C PHE A 236 6.97 8.82 16.54
N ASP A 237 6.89 7.72 15.77
CA ASP A 237 5.63 7.10 15.34
C ASP A 237 5.57 5.68 15.89
N LEU A 238 4.37 5.23 16.28
CA LEU A 238 4.12 3.85 16.68
C LEU A 238 3.65 3.06 15.46
N ARG A 239 4.34 1.96 15.15
CA ARG A 239 3.96 1.02 14.08
C ARG A 239 3.47 -0.25 14.71
N ILE A 240 2.20 -0.56 14.48
CA ILE A 240 1.55 -1.76 14.98
C ILE A 240 1.42 -2.72 13.80
N LEU A 241 2.03 -3.90 13.91
CA LEU A 241 1.79 -5.00 13.00
C LEU A 241 0.67 -5.85 13.60
N VAL A 242 -0.47 -5.91 12.90
CA VAL A 242 -1.59 -6.76 13.32
C VAL A 242 -1.54 -8.04 12.50
N GLN A 243 -1.41 -9.17 13.20
CA GLN A 243 -1.47 -10.51 12.62
C GLN A 243 -2.74 -11.19 13.14
N LYS A 244 -3.50 -11.81 12.25
CA LYS A 244 -4.63 -12.64 12.67
C LYS A 244 -4.09 -13.84 13.44
N ASN A 245 -4.66 -14.12 14.61
CA ASN A 245 -4.47 -15.36 15.34
C ASN A 245 -5.33 -16.48 14.69
N GLU A 246 -5.16 -17.71 15.16
CA GLU A 246 -5.82 -18.91 14.62
C GLU A 246 -7.35 -18.88 14.78
N SER A 247 -7.85 -18.14 15.77
CA SER A 247 -9.27 -17.86 15.91
C SER A 247 -9.64 -16.78 14.88
N ALA A 248 -10.47 -17.10 13.90
CA ALA A 248 -10.86 -16.18 12.81
C ALA A 248 -11.53 -14.86 13.25
N ASN A 249 -11.67 -14.61 14.55
CA ASN A 249 -12.04 -13.34 15.14
C ASN A 249 -10.76 -12.68 15.68
N GLY A 250 -10.34 -11.58 15.03
CA GLY A 250 -9.36 -10.69 15.63
C GLY A 250 -9.84 -10.16 16.99
N PRO A 251 -8.96 -9.50 17.77
CA PRO A 251 -9.33 -8.93 19.07
C PRO A 251 -10.55 -8.01 18.99
#